data_AF-A0A8I1UIF1-F1
#
_entry.id   AF-A0A8I1UIF1-F1
#
_cell.length_a   1.000
_cell.length_b   1.000
_cell.length_c   1.000
_cell.angle_alpha   90.00
_cell.angle_beta   90.00
_cell.angle_gamma   90.00
#
_symmetry.space_group_name_H-M   'P 1'
#
loop_
_entity.id
_entity.type
_entity.pdbx_description
1 polymer ?
#
loop_
_entity_poly.entity_id
_entity_poly.type
_entity_poly.pdbx_seq_one_letter_code
_entity_poly.pdbx_strand_id
1 'polypeptide(L)' 'MTPLERAARALCSLDGNPENATMEGKPLWQDYLPEARAVLEAIREPSDAMLEVDARRPDGSFYPEDHWRAMIDAALEEG' A
#
# COMPACT_ATOMS: atom_id res chain seq x y z
N MET A 1 -5.18 -9.91 6.74
CA MET A 1 -5.50 -8.53 6.33
C MET A 1 -5.06 -8.35 4.90
N THR A 2 -5.97 -7.93 4.00
CA THR A 2 -5.62 -7.74 2.59
C THR A 2 -4.87 -6.42 2.37
N PRO A 3 -4.12 -6.23 1.27
CA PRO A 3 -3.53 -4.93 0.93
C PRO A 3 -4.58 -3.81 0.86
N LEU A 4 -5.75 -4.11 0.29
CA LEU A 4 -6.87 -3.15 0.20
C LEU A 4 -7.40 -2.75 1.59
N GLU A 5 -7.54 -3.70 2.52
CA GLU A 5 -7.94 -3.39 3.90
C GLU A 5 -6.87 -2.54 4.61
N ARG A 6 -5.58 -2.86 4.45
CA ARG A 6 -4.48 -2.06 5.03
C ARG A 6 -4.52 -0.62 4.51
N ALA A 7 -4.69 -0.44 3.20
CA ALA A 7 -4.78 0.87 2.59
C ALA A 7 -6.00 1.66 3.09
N ALA A 8 -7.17 1.03 3.16
CA ALA A 8 -8.39 1.68 3.67
C ALA A 8 -8.26 2.09 5.15
N ARG A 9 -7.65 1.24 6.00
CA ARG A 9 -7.36 1.59 7.40
C ARG A 9 -6.36 2.74 7.53
N ALA A 10 -5.34 2.78 6.66
CA ALA A 10 -4.39 3.88 6.63
C ALA A 10 -5.06 5.20 6.24
N LEU A 11 -5.94 5.21 5.23
CA LEU A 11 -6.73 6.39 4.85
C LEU A 11 -7.66 6.85 5.98
N CYS A 12 -8.36 5.91 6.61
CA CYS A 12 -9.20 6.20 7.78
C CYS A 12 -8.40 6.89 8.90
N SER A 13 -7.19 6.37 9.17
CA SER A 13 -6.30 6.93 10.19
C SER A 13 -5.75 8.30 9.81
N LEU A 14 -5.45 8.52 8.52
CA LEU A 14 -5.01 9.80 7.98
C LEU A 14 -6.06 10.90 8.20
N ASP A 15 -7.34 10.55 8.09
CA ASP A 15 -8.48 11.44 8.36
C ASP A 15 -8.77 11.67 9.86
N GLY A 16 -7.89 11.16 10.74
CA GLY A 16 -8.01 11.33 12.19
C GLY A 16 -9.00 10.38 12.86
N ASN A 17 -9.50 9.38 12.14
CA ASN A 17 -10.38 8.37 12.72
C ASN A 17 -9.56 7.22 13.32
N PRO A 18 -9.88 6.76 14.54
CA PRO A 18 -9.24 5.57 15.10
C PRO A 18 -9.41 4.34 14.17
N GLU A 19 -8.38 3.51 14.03
CA GLU A 19 -8.42 2.31 13.16
C GLU A 19 -9.58 1.35 13.46
N ASN A 20 -10.07 1.36 14.70
CA ASN A 20 -11.17 0.52 15.19
C ASN A 20 -12.46 1.33 15.44
N ALA A 21 -12.55 2.55 14.93
CA ALA A 21 -13.76 3.35 15.00
C ALA A 21 -14.90 2.62 14.29
N THR A 22 -16.09 2.70 14.87
CA THR A 22 -17.32 2.16 14.29
C THR A 22 -18.33 3.28 14.14
N MET A 23 -19.06 3.27 13.03
CA MET A 23 -20.17 4.19 12.76
C MET A 23 -21.35 3.33 12.30
N GLU A 24 -22.51 3.48 12.92
CA GLU A 24 -23.71 2.68 12.58
C GLU A 24 -23.50 1.16 12.64
N GLY A 25 -22.60 0.68 13.51
CA GLY A 25 -22.30 -0.74 13.68
C GLY A 25 -21.35 -1.34 12.64
N LYS A 26 -20.86 -0.56 11.67
CA LYS A 26 -19.81 -0.98 10.73
C LYS A 26 -18.45 -0.35 11.09
N PRO A 27 -17.33 -1.03 10.82
CA PRO A 27 -16.00 -0.44 10.93
C PRO A 27 -15.86 0.74 9.96
N LEU A 28 -15.46 1.90 10.46
CA LEU A 28 -15.42 3.14 9.68
C LEU A 28 -14.45 3.07 8.49
N TRP A 29 -13.37 2.29 8.60
CA TRP A 29 -12.42 2.10 7.50
C TRP A 29 -13.05 1.49 6.24
N GLN A 30 -14.20 0.82 6.34
CA GLN A 30 -14.87 0.24 5.16
C GLN A 30 -15.36 1.32 4.19
N ASP A 31 -15.66 2.52 4.69
CA ASP A 31 -16.08 3.64 3.85
C ASP A 31 -14.93 4.18 2.98
N TYR A 32 -13.68 3.83 3.29
CA TYR A 32 -12.46 4.19 2.56
C TYR A 32 -12.02 3.15 1.51
N LEU A 33 -12.78 2.07 1.34
CA LEU A 33 -12.48 1.03 0.34
C LEU A 33 -12.48 1.56 -1.11
N PRO A 34 -13.38 2.48 -1.53
CA PRO A 34 -13.36 3.04 -2.88
C PRO A 34 -12.06 3.81 -3.18
N GLU A 35 -11.61 4.66 -2.27
CA GLU A 35 -10.39 5.47 -2.40
C GLU A 35 -9.16 4.58 -2.42
N ALA A 36 -9.07 3.61 -1.50
CA ALA A 36 -7.98 2.64 -1.47
C ALA A 36 -7.90 1.82 -2.77
N ARG A 37 -9.05 1.45 -3.34
CA ARG A 37 -9.11 0.76 -4.63
C ARG A 37 -8.63 1.64 -5.77
N ALA A 38 -9.09 2.88 -5.83
CA ALA A 38 -8.70 3.82 -6.88
C ALA A 38 -7.18 4.03 -6.90
N VAL A 39 -6.53 4.17 -5.73
CA VAL A 39 -5.07 4.27 -5.63
C VAL A 39 -4.39 3.01 -6.17
N LEU A 40 -4.80 1.82 -5.71
CA LEU A 40 -4.20 0.55 -6.14
C LEU A 40 -4.38 0.29 -7.65
N GLU A 41 -5.50 0.71 -8.22
CA GLU A 41 -5.74 0.64 -9.66
C GLU A 41 -4.88 1.64 -10.45
N ALA A 42 -4.68 2.84 -9.91
CA ALA A 42 -3.84 3.87 -10.53
C ALA A 42 -2.35 3.49 -10.57
N ILE A 43 -1.84 2.83 -9.53
CA ILE A 43 -0.43 2.38 -9.44
C ILE A 43 -0.22 0.94 -9.95
N ARG A 44 -1.21 0.39 -10.65
CA ARG A 44 -1.13 -0.99 -11.17
C ARG A 44 0.04 -1.17 -12.14
N GLU A 45 0.29 -0.15 -12.97
CA GLU A 45 1.43 -0.12 -13.88
C GLU A 45 2.60 0.57 -13.17
N PRO A 46 3.76 -0.10 -13.03
CA PRO A 46 4.92 0.46 -12.34
C PRO A 46 5.59 1.58 -13.14
N SER A 47 6.29 2.49 -12.46
CA SER A 47 7.20 3.45 -13.10
C SER A 47 8.54 2.80 -13.47
N ASP A 48 9.35 3.49 -14.26
CA ASP A 48 10.71 3.04 -14.61
C ASP A 48 11.56 2.85 -13.34
N ALA A 49 11.45 3.75 -12.35
CA ALA A 49 12.17 3.65 -11.09
C ALA A 49 11.80 2.38 -10.31
N MET A 50 10.51 2.02 -10.26
CA MET A 50 10.05 0.77 -9.64
C MET A 50 10.62 -0.46 -10.35
N LEU A 51 10.70 -0.44 -11.69
CA LEU A 51 11.21 -1.55 -12.50
C LEU A 51 12.72 -1.76 -12.37
N GLU A 52 13.48 -0.69 -12.11
CA GLU A 52 14.94 -0.72 -12.00
C GLU A 52 15.44 -1.26 -10.64
N VAL A 53 14.55 -1.46 -9.68
CA VAL A 53 14.90 -1.98 -8.35
C VAL A 53 15.56 -3.36 -8.44
N ASP A 54 16.79 -3.49 -7.94
CA ASP A 54 17.41 -4.79 -7.65
C ASP A 54 17.44 -5.02 -6.15
N ALA A 55 16.52 -5.86 -5.67
CA ALA A 55 16.41 -6.22 -4.25
C ALA A 55 17.09 -7.56 -3.91
N ARG A 56 17.95 -8.09 -4.79
CA ARG A 56 18.77 -9.25 -4.43
C ARG A 56 19.70 -8.91 -3.28
N ARG A 57 19.80 -9.83 -2.33
CA ARG A 57 20.73 -9.69 -1.21
C ARG A 57 22.18 -9.91 -1.70
N PRO A 58 23.18 -9.50 -0.90
CA PRO A 58 24.59 -9.68 -1.28
C PRO A 58 25.01 -11.13 -1.55
N ASP A 59 24.29 -12.10 -0.98
CA ASP A 59 24.49 -13.54 -1.24
C ASP A 59 23.81 -14.04 -2.52
N GLY A 60 23.19 -13.14 -3.29
CA GLY A 60 22.45 -13.44 -4.51
C GLY A 60 21.03 -13.96 -4.29
N SER A 61 20.59 -14.12 -3.05
CA SER A 61 19.22 -14.57 -2.75
C SER A 61 18.18 -13.52 -3.16
N PHE A 62 17.03 -14.01 -3.66
CA PHE A 62 15.91 -13.18 -4.08
C PHE A 62 14.67 -13.53 -3.27
N TYR A 63 14.12 -12.54 -2.58
CA TYR A 63 12.87 -12.65 -1.83
C TYR A 63 11.82 -11.73 -2.48
N PRO A 64 10.72 -12.28 -3.02
CA PRO A 64 9.67 -11.48 -3.66
C PRO A 64 9.11 -10.38 -2.75
N GLU A 65 9.07 -10.60 -1.44
CA GLU A 65 8.60 -9.63 -0.45
C GLU A 65 9.55 -8.43 -0.30
N ASP A 66 10.86 -8.66 -0.32
CA ASP A 66 11.88 -7.61 -0.24
C ASP A 66 11.87 -6.78 -1.52
N HIS A 67 11.74 -7.44 -2.68
CA HIS A 67 11.60 -6.77 -3.96
C HIS A 67 10.32 -5.95 -4.06
N TRP A 68 9.18 -6.49 -3.60
CA TRP A 68 7.92 -5.75 -3.55
C TRP A 68 8.01 -4.50 -2.67
N ARG A 69 8.63 -4.59 -1.48
CA ARG A 69 8.84 -3.42 -0.61
C ARG A 69 9.71 -2.37 -1.28
N ALA A 70 10.82 -2.77 -1.87
CA ALA A 70 11.72 -1.86 -2.54
C ALA A 70 11.07 -1.18 -3.77
N MET A 71 10.19 -1.87 -4.51
CA MET A 71 9.37 -1.23 -5.55
C MET A 71 8.42 -0.17 -4.97
N ILE A 72 7.76 -0.42 -3.84
CA ILE A 72 6.89 0.56 -3.19
C ILE A 72 7.70 1.75 -2.65
N ASP A 73 8.86 1.50 -2.07
CA ASP A 73 9.75 2.56 -1.58
C ASP A 73 10.20 3.47 -2.73
N ALA A 74 10.58 2.90 -3.88
CA ALA A 74 10.92 3.66 -5.08
C ALA A 74 9.75 4.55 -5.55
N ALA A 75 8.52 4.01 -5.56
CA ALA A 75 7.32 4.78 -5.92
C ALA A 75 7.06 5.97 -4.96
N LEU A 76 7.40 5.82 -3.68
CA LEU A 76 7.24 6.87 -2.66
C LEU A 76 8.31 7.96 -2.75
N GLU A 77 9.48 7.68 -3.33
CA GLU A 77 10.55 8.66 -3.55
C GLU A 77 10.31 9.55 -4.78
N GLU A 78 9.36 9.19 -5.65
CA GLU A 78 9.01 9.97 -6.86
C GLU A 78 8.14 11.22 -6.57
N GLY A 79 7.75 11.48 -5.32
CA GLY A 79 6.89 12.60 -4.89
C GLY A 79 7.42 13.40 -3.70
#